data_AF-A0A178ZX42-F1
#
_entry.id   AF-A0A178ZX42-F1
#
_cell.length_a   1.000
_cell.length_b   1.000
_cell.length_c   1.000
_cell.angle_alpha   90.00
_cell.angle_beta   90.00
_cell.angle_gamma   90.00
#
_symmetry.space_group_name_H-M   'P 1'
#
loop_
_entity.id
_entity.type
_entity.pdbx_description
1 polymer ?
#
loop_
_entity_poly.entity_id
_entity_poly.type
_entity_poly.pdbx_seq_one_letter_code
_entity_poly.pdbx_strand_id
1 'polypeptide(L)'
;MALLLGKSKGRRTLNNPKSEPPAALSAYYEQYKTQNIQTVYKDYYPSAESSKEETNLLAEKRLEVSKAAERLNTDKKSFTAANRQASQEREDEGVRCYDWAYARQESSHSLDI
;
A
#
# COMPACT_ATOMS: atom_id res chain seq x y z
N MET A 1 -2.86 6.11 -53.25
CA MET A 1 -2.50 7.08 -52.20
C MET A 1 -2.27 6.30 -50.91
N ALA A 2 -1.00 6.08 -50.55
CA ALA A 2 -0.60 5.29 -49.40
C ALA A 2 -0.76 6.08 -48.09
N LEU A 3 -1.37 5.47 -47.07
CA LEU A 3 -1.44 6.03 -45.72
C LEU A 3 -0.12 5.76 -44.99
N LEU A 4 0.61 6.82 -44.68
CA LEU A 4 1.87 6.76 -43.95
C LEU A 4 1.65 6.42 -42.49
N LEU A 5 2.21 5.27 -42.09
CA LEU A 5 2.27 4.73 -40.74
C LEU A 5 3.13 5.66 -39.86
N GLY A 6 2.49 6.33 -38.89
CA GLY A 6 3.15 7.19 -37.91
C GLY A 6 4.10 6.40 -37.01
N LYS A 7 5.40 6.70 -37.08
CA LYS A 7 6.41 6.16 -36.17
C LYS A 7 6.42 6.99 -34.88
N SER A 8 5.70 6.56 -33.84
CA SER A 8 5.87 7.07 -32.49
C SER A 8 7.15 6.48 -31.87
N LYS A 9 8.26 7.19 -32.03
CA LYS A 9 9.54 6.85 -31.40
C LYS A 9 9.50 7.29 -29.93
N GLY A 10 8.78 6.53 -29.11
CA GLY A 10 8.73 6.71 -27.66
C GLY A 10 10.06 6.32 -27.02
N ARG A 11 10.70 7.26 -26.34
CA ARG A 11 11.95 7.08 -25.60
C ARG A 11 11.67 6.16 -24.40
N ARG A 12 12.26 4.96 -24.39
CA ARG A 12 12.26 4.03 -23.23
C ARG A 12 12.79 4.75 -22.00
N THR A 13 11.91 5.06 -21.05
CA THR A 13 12.30 5.40 -19.68
C THR A 13 12.75 4.13 -18.96
N LEU A 14 13.84 4.26 -18.22
CA LEU A 14 14.47 3.18 -17.46
C LEU A 14 13.48 2.68 -16.39
N ASN A 15 13.07 1.42 -16.52
CA ASN A 15 12.15 0.76 -15.59
C ASN A 15 12.85 0.54 -14.24
N ASN A 16 12.53 1.35 -13.23
CA ASN A 16 12.85 1.00 -11.86
C ASN A 16 11.97 -0.19 -11.43
N PRO A 17 12.53 -1.24 -10.80
CA PRO A 17 11.75 -2.37 -10.33
C PRO A 17 10.73 -1.90 -9.29
N LYS A 18 9.50 -2.42 -9.37
CA LYS A 18 8.42 -2.21 -8.40
C LYS A 18 8.97 -2.51 -7.00
N SER A 19 9.17 -1.48 -6.19
CA SER A 19 9.49 -1.66 -4.78
C SER A 19 8.28 -2.31 -4.11
N GLU A 20 8.47 -3.48 -3.50
CA GLU A 20 7.51 -4.02 -2.53
C GLU A 20 7.09 -2.91 -1.55
N PRO A 21 5.84 -2.92 -1.04
CA PRO A 21 5.50 -2.02 0.06
C PRO A 21 6.56 -2.21 1.15
N PRO A 22 7.18 -1.13 1.67
CA PRO A 22 8.27 -1.24 2.60
C PRO A 22 7.90 -2.23 3.71
N ALA A 23 8.71 -3.27 3.92
CA ALA A 23 8.44 -4.28 4.95
C ALA A 23 8.20 -3.65 6.35
N ALA A 24 8.74 -2.45 6.57
CA ALA A 24 8.48 -1.62 7.74
C ALA A 24 7.02 -1.16 7.88
N LEU A 25 6.31 -0.84 6.79
CA LEU A 25 4.91 -0.41 6.82
C LEU A 25 3.96 -1.57 7.13
N SER A 26 4.20 -2.76 6.57
CA SER A 26 3.39 -3.94 6.86
C SER A 26 3.57 -4.40 8.30
N ALA A 27 4.82 -4.43 8.80
CA ALA A 27 5.11 -4.76 10.18
C ALA A 27 4.47 -3.77 11.17
N TYR A 28 4.51 -2.47 10.87
CA TYR A 28 3.89 -1.45 11.69
C TYR A 28 2.36 -1.60 11.78
N TYR A 29 1.70 -1.88 10.65
CA TYR A 29 0.26 -2.12 10.62
C TYR A 29 -0.15 -3.35 11.45
N GLU A 30 0.56 -4.47 11.32
CA GLU A 30 0.27 -5.68 12.10
C GLU A 30 0.51 -5.49 13.60
N GLN A 31 1.54 -4.71 13.97
CA GLN A 31 1.76 -4.33 15.37
C GLN A 31 0.60 -3.50 15.92
N TYR A 32 0.19 -2.44 15.20
CA TYR A 32 -0.97 -1.63 15.59
C TYR A 32 -2.22 -2.48 15.77
N LYS A 33 -2.50 -3.37 14.81
CA LYS A 33 -3.68 -4.25 14.84
C LYS A 33 -3.67 -5.14 16.08
N THR A 34 -2.53 -5.77 16.36
CA THR A 34 -2.37 -6.64 17.54
C THR A 34 -2.56 -5.87 18.84
N GLN A 35 -1.92 -4.71 18.97
CA GLN A 35 -2.05 -3.84 20.15
C GLN A 35 -3.48 -3.34 20.33
N ASN A 36 -4.14 -2.92 19.26
CA ASN A 36 -5.52 -2.44 19.31
C ASN A 36 -6.49 -3.55 19.77
N ILE A 37 -6.37 -4.76 19.21
CA ILE A 37 -7.22 -5.90 19.61
C ILE A 37 -7.03 -6.21 21.10
N GLN A 38 -5.79 -6.23 21.59
CA GLN A 38 -5.51 -6.51 23.00
C GLN A 38 -6.09 -5.43 23.93
N THR A 39 -5.92 -4.16 23.57
CA THR A 39 -6.47 -3.04 24.34
C THR A 39 -7.99 -3.11 24.39
N VAL A 40 -8.64 -3.26 23.23
CA VAL A 40 -10.09 -3.40 23.12
C VAL A 40 -10.59 -4.60 23.92
N TYR A 41 -9.91 -5.74 23.84
CA TYR A 41 -10.29 -6.93 24.60
C TYR A 41 -10.27 -6.67 26.11
N LYS A 42 -9.19 -6.05 26.62
CA LYS A 42 -9.10 -5.69 28.05
C LYS A 42 -10.16 -4.68 28.48
N ASP A 43 -10.59 -3.80 27.57
CA ASP A 43 -11.64 -2.81 27.83
C ASP A 43 -13.01 -3.47 28.02
N TYR A 44 -13.34 -4.46 27.19
CA TYR A 44 -14.61 -5.18 27.24
C TYR A 44 -14.66 -6.26 28.32
N TYR A 45 -13.50 -6.83 28.66
CA TYR A 45 -13.37 -7.94 29.61
C TYR A 45 -12.34 -7.59 30.70
N PRO A 46 -12.64 -6.61 31.58
CA PRO A 46 -11.77 -6.28 32.68
C PRO A 46 -11.65 -7.45 33.67
N SER A 47 -10.43 -7.74 34.15
CA SER A 47 -10.22 -8.74 35.19
C SER A 47 -10.80 -8.25 36.51
N ALA A 48 -11.35 -9.17 37.32
CA ALA A 48 -11.85 -8.84 38.66
C ALA A 48 -10.75 -8.34 39.61
N GLU A 49 -9.50 -8.70 39.33
CA GLU A 49 -8.29 -8.39 40.07
C GLU A 49 -7.53 -7.18 39.48
N SER A 50 -8.10 -6.49 38.50
CA SER A 50 -7.40 -5.38 37.85
C SER A 50 -7.13 -4.24 38.83
N SER A 51 -5.85 -3.89 38.99
CA SER A 51 -5.45 -2.81 39.88
C SER A 51 -5.71 -1.45 39.25
N LYS A 52 -5.76 -0.40 40.08
CA LYS A 52 -5.90 0.98 39.59
C LYS A 52 -4.74 1.36 38.67
N GLU A 53 -3.53 0.89 38.96
CA GLU A 53 -2.35 1.07 38.11
C GLU A 53 -2.53 0.42 36.74
N GLU A 54 -3.08 -0.79 36.66
CA GLU A 54 -3.35 -1.46 35.39
C GLU A 54 -4.38 -0.68 34.56
N THR A 55 -5.43 -0.15 35.19
CA THR A 55 -6.43 0.67 34.49
C THR A 55 -5.85 1.96 33.92
N ASN A 56 -4.91 2.61 34.64
CA ASN A 56 -4.22 3.80 34.16
C ASN A 56 -3.32 3.46 32.96
N LEU A 57 -2.56 2.37 33.05
CA LEU A 57 -1.73 1.88 31.93
C LEU A 57 -2.58 1.52 30.70
N LEU A 58 -3.76 0.97 30.91
CA LEU A 58 -4.69 0.67 29.81
C LEU A 58 -5.19 1.97 29.14
N ALA A 59 -5.47 3.01 29.92
CA ALA A 59 -5.84 4.33 29.37
C ALA A 59 -4.71 4.96 28.56
N GLU A 60 -3.45 4.86 29.01
CA GLU A 60 -2.28 5.30 28.24
C GLU A 60 -2.15 4.53 26.92
N LYS A 61 -2.30 3.19 26.95
CA LYS A 61 -2.28 2.36 25.74
C LYS A 61 -3.38 2.73 24.76
N ARG A 62 -4.59 3.07 25.22
CA ARG A 62 -5.67 3.56 24.33
C ARG A 62 -5.25 4.83 23.60
N LEU A 63 -4.58 5.75 24.30
CA LEU A 63 -4.08 6.99 23.69
C LEU A 63 -3.01 6.70 22.63
N GLU A 64 -2.07 5.80 22.93
CA GLU A 64 -1.03 5.38 21.98
C GLU A 64 -1.61 4.72 20.72
N VAL A 65 -2.56 3.79 20.90
CA VAL A 65 -3.26 3.13 19.79
C VAL A 65 -4.01 4.16 18.95
N SER A 66 -4.67 5.13 19.57
CA SER A 66 -5.38 6.20 18.85
C SER A 66 -4.44 7.05 17.99
N LYS A 67 -3.28 7.44 18.52
CA LYS A 67 -2.24 8.16 17.76
C LYS A 67 -1.72 7.34 16.58
N ALA A 68 -1.50 6.05 16.78
CA ALA A 68 -1.07 5.15 15.71
C ALA A 68 -2.15 5.00 14.62
N ALA A 69 -3.43 4.97 14.99
CA ALA A 69 -4.54 4.93 14.04
C ALA A 69 -4.59 6.18 13.15
N GLU A 70 -4.36 7.37 13.71
CA GLU A 70 -4.31 8.63 12.94
C GLU A 70 -3.17 8.64 11.91
N ARG A 71 -1.99 8.14 12.30
CA ARG A 71 -0.87 7.98 11.38
C ARG A 71 -1.21 7.02 10.24
N LEU A 72 -1.74 5.84 10.55
CA LEU A 72 -2.14 4.86 9.52
C LEU A 72 -3.19 5.42 8.56
N ASN A 73 -4.13 6.24 9.05
CA ASN A 73 -5.11 6.91 8.21
C ASN A 73 -4.45 7.91 7.25
N THR A 74 -3.45 8.64 7.73
CA THR A 74 -2.66 9.57 6.91
C THR A 74 -1.88 8.82 5.84
N ASP A 75 -1.19 7.74 6.21
CA ASP A 75 -0.45 6.88 5.28
C ASP A 75 -1.38 6.28 4.21
N LYS A 76 -2.57 5.80 4.62
CA LYS A 76 -3.61 5.31 3.71
C LYS A 76 -4.06 6.38 2.71
N LYS A 77 -4.30 7.61 3.18
CA LYS A 77 -4.70 8.73 2.30
C LYS A 77 -3.62 9.06 1.29
N SER A 78 -2.36 9.15 1.74
CA SER A 78 -1.21 9.40 0.87
C SER A 78 -1.04 8.31 -0.19
N PHE A 79 -1.12 7.04 0.21
CA PHE A 79 -1.07 5.91 -0.73
C PHE A 79 -2.22 5.95 -1.75
N THR A 80 -3.44 6.22 -1.28
CA THR A 80 -4.62 6.30 -2.15
C THR A 80 -4.51 7.44 -3.16
N ALA A 81 -4.01 8.60 -2.73
CA ALA A 81 -3.79 9.75 -3.59
C ALA A 81 -2.71 9.46 -4.65
N ALA A 82 -1.57 8.91 -4.25
CA ALA A 82 -0.50 8.52 -5.17
C ALA A 82 -0.98 7.47 -6.18
N ASN A 83 -1.74 6.46 -5.74
CA ASN A 83 -2.28 5.46 -6.65
C ASN A 83 -3.33 6.04 -7.61
N ARG A 84 -4.15 7.01 -7.17
CA ARG A 84 -5.09 7.73 -8.04
C ARG A 84 -4.34 8.53 -9.10
N GLN A 85 -3.33 9.31 -8.70
CA GLN A 85 -2.50 10.07 -9.63
C GLN A 85 -1.84 9.14 -10.65
N ALA A 86 -1.19 8.07 -10.18
CA ALA A 86 -0.57 7.09 -11.07
C ALA A 86 -1.59 6.40 -11.99
N SER A 87 -2.85 6.27 -11.58
CA SER A 87 -3.91 5.73 -12.44
C SER A 87 -4.32 6.73 -13.53
N GLN A 88 -4.41 8.02 -13.18
CA GLN A 88 -4.68 9.09 -14.15
C GLN A 88 -3.58 9.18 -15.21
N GLU A 89 -2.32 9.17 -14.79
CA GLU A 89 -1.16 9.20 -15.70
C GLU A 89 -1.20 8.03 -16.70
N ARG A 90 -1.66 6.84 -16.27
CA ARG A 90 -1.81 5.66 -17.15
C ARG A 90 -2.93 5.84 -18.17
N GLU A 91 -4.06 6.41 -17.76
CA GLU A 91 -5.17 6.70 -18.67
C GLU A 91 -4.73 7.71 -19.73
N ASP A 92 -3.99 8.75 -19.33
CA ASP A 92 -3.44 9.77 -20.25
C ASP A 92 -2.43 9.17 -21.24
N GLU A 93 -1.67 8.15 -20.84
CA GLU A 93 -0.76 7.38 -21.71
C GLU A 93 -1.48 6.34 -22.59
N GLY A 94 -2.80 6.19 -22.46
CA GLY A 94 -3.61 5.22 -23.23
C GLY A 94 -3.40 3.76 -22.83
N VAL A 95 -2.78 3.51 -21.68
CA VAL A 95 -2.48 2.16 -21.17
C VAL A 95 -3.72 1.60 -20.47
N ARG A 96 -4.24 0.46 -20.94
CA ARG A 96 -5.41 -0.16 -20.30
C ARG A 96 -5.00 -0.82 -18.99
N CYS A 97 -5.89 -0.79 -18.01
CA CYS A 97 -5.68 -1.31 -16.65
C CYS A 97 -5.22 -2.79 -16.59
N TYR A 98 -5.53 -3.60 -17.61
CA TYR A 98 -5.13 -5.01 -17.70
C TYR A 98 -3.71 -5.23 -18.26
N ASP A 99 -3.18 -4.27 -19.02
CA ASP A 99 -1.90 -4.45 -19.73
C ASP A 99 -0.73 -4.53 -18.73
N TRP A 100 -0.83 -3.84 -17.58
CA TRP A 100 0.19 -3.84 -16.54
C TRP A 100 0.35 -5.18 -15.79
N ALA A 101 -0.75 -5.91 -15.58
CA ALA A 101 -0.70 -7.17 -14.83
C ALA A 101 0.06 -8.26 -15.61
N TYR A 102 0.10 -8.12 -16.94
CA TYR A 102 0.65 -9.10 -17.87
C TYR A 102 1.79 -8.58 -18.77
N ALA A 103 2.21 -7.31 -18.65
CA ALA A 103 3.33 -6.73 -19.41
C ALA A 103 4.71 -7.38 -19.17
N ARG A 104 4.79 -8.50 -18.44
CA ARG A 104 6.00 -9.28 -18.14
C ARG A 104 5.96 -10.69 -18.72
N GLN A 105 5.57 -10.85 -19.97
CA GLN A 105 6.01 -12.01 -20.73
C GLN A 105 6.42 -11.55 -22.13
N GLU A 106 7.59 -10.90 -22.20
CA GLU A 106 8.34 -10.90 -23.43
C GLU A 106 8.67 -12.37 -23.73
N SER A 107 7.97 -12.93 -24.72
CA SER A 107 8.29 -14.22 -25.30
C SER A 107 9.66 -14.13 -25.96
N SER A 108 10.70 -14.47 -25.21
CA SER A 108 12.03 -14.76 -25.76
C SER A 108 12.01 -16.11 -26.48
N HIS A 109 11.38 -16.12 -27.66
CA HIS A 109 11.63 -17.16 -28.67
C HIS A 109 12.09 -16.48 -29.95
N SER A 110 13.34 -16.00 -29.92
CA SER A 110 14.16 -15.96 -31.11
C SER A 110 14.54 -17.41 -31.44
N LEU A 111 13.76 -18.05 -32.31
CA LEU A 111 14.22 -19.23 -33.03
C LEU A 111 14.98 -18.74 -34.26
N ASP A 112 16.27 -19.03 -34.26
CA ASP A 112 17.18 -18.89 -35.39
C ASP A 112 16.64 -19.63 -36.62
N ILE A 113 16.61 -18.96 -37.77
CA ILE A 113 16.78 -19.55 -39.12
C ILE A 113 17.67 -18.61 -39.92
#